data_AF-A0A1H9P6M1-F1
#
_entry.id   AF-A0A1H9P6M1-F1
#
_cell.length_a   1.000
_cell.length_b   1.000
_cell.length_c   1.000
_cell.angle_alpha   90.00
_cell.angle_beta   90.00
_cell.angle_gamma   90.00
#
_symmetry.space_group_name_H-M   'P 1'
#
loop_
_entity.id
_entity.type
_entity.pdbx_description
1 polymer ?
#
loop_
_entity_poly.entity_id
_entity_poly.type
_entity_poly.pdbx_seq_one_letter_code
_entity_poly.pdbx_strand_id
1 'polypeptide(L)'
;MVEGIEETPRDGYDYNSGTQDPNASEAERKYDGGWWGGNLRNAEKYPVDLGAYQSQLVYSPHDYGPLVYAQNWFKKDFTEQTLLDDVWYDSWFYLQDKNIAPLLIGEWGGFMDGGDNEKYLNIMAQFIEKNHINHTFWCINPNSGDTGGLLKDDWTTWDDAKYDMMKKTLWTDGSNGKFIGLDHVVALGDNGETVTAYYR
;
A
#
# COMPACT_ATOMS: atom_id res chain seq x y z
N MET A 1 -6.98 -12.96 -1.58
CA MET A 1 -5.88 -11.97 -1.61
C MET A 1 -4.58 -12.72 -1.45
N VAL A 2 -3.54 -12.30 -2.15
CA VAL A 2 -2.20 -12.90 -2.07
C VAL A 2 -1.19 -11.80 -1.76
N GLU A 3 -0.58 -11.90 -0.59
CA GLU A 3 0.51 -11.03 -0.17
C GLU A 3 1.83 -11.41 -0.86
N GLY A 4 2.75 -10.46 -0.94
CA GLY A 4 4.12 -10.68 -1.37
C GLY A 4 4.99 -11.32 -0.28
N ILE A 5 6.29 -11.30 -0.52
CA ILE A 5 7.32 -11.72 0.45
C ILE A 5 8.16 -10.50 0.86
N GLU A 6 9.14 -10.67 1.74
CA GLU A 6 10.07 -9.58 2.08
C GLU A 6 11.04 -9.29 0.93
N GLU A 7 11.59 -10.34 0.33
CA GLU A 7 12.75 -10.22 -0.54
C GLU A 7 12.66 -11.14 -1.75
N THR A 8 13.05 -10.62 -2.91
CA THR A 8 13.13 -11.38 -4.17
C THR A 8 14.59 -11.51 -4.59
N PRO A 9 15.09 -12.71 -4.94
CA PRO A 9 16.46 -12.87 -5.44
C PRO A 9 16.71 -12.03 -6.69
N ARG A 10 17.86 -11.36 -6.74
CA ARG A 10 18.34 -10.64 -7.92
C ARG A 10 18.88 -11.61 -8.96
N ASP A 11 19.13 -11.11 -10.16
CA ASP A 11 19.73 -11.88 -11.24
C ASP A 11 21.04 -12.56 -10.79
N GLY A 12 21.13 -13.87 -11.03
CA GLY A 12 22.25 -14.70 -10.61
C GLY A 12 22.14 -15.29 -9.20
N TYR A 13 21.11 -14.95 -8.44
CA TYR A 13 20.82 -15.48 -7.11
C TYR A 13 19.51 -16.25 -7.07
N ASP A 14 19.33 -17.02 -5.99
CA ASP A 14 18.12 -17.76 -5.66
C ASP A 14 17.82 -17.71 -4.15
N TYR A 15 16.72 -18.34 -3.74
CA TYR A 15 16.36 -18.42 -2.31
C TYR A 15 17.34 -19.28 -1.47
N ASN A 16 18.33 -19.93 -2.08
CA ASN A 16 19.38 -20.69 -1.38
C ASN A 16 20.69 -19.89 -1.26
N SER A 17 20.74 -18.65 -1.75
CA SER A 17 21.95 -17.81 -1.80
C SER A 17 22.40 -17.26 -0.42
N GLY A 18 21.78 -17.73 0.65
CA GLY A 18 22.07 -17.38 2.04
C GLY A 18 21.60 -15.98 2.40
N THR A 19 21.88 -15.53 3.63
CA THR A 19 21.42 -14.21 4.09
C THR A 19 22.12 -13.07 3.35
N GLN A 20 21.40 -11.96 3.18
CA GLN A 20 21.96 -10.69 2.74
C GLN A 20 22.95 -10.16 3.78
N ASP A 21 24.15 -9.75 3.36
CA ASP A 21 25.04 -8.98 4.23
C ASP A 21 24.42 -7.58 4.43
N PRO A 22 24.13 -7.15 5.67
CA PRO A 22 23.54 -5.84 5.92
C PRO A 22 24.44 -4.66 5.49
N ASN A 23 25.74 -4.90 5.26
CA ASN A 23 26.70 -3.90 4.81
C ASN A 23 27.06 -4.02 3.32
N ALA A 24 26.39 -4.90 2.57
CA ALA A 24 26.64 -5.05 1.15
C ALA A 24 26.45 -3.73 0.40
N SER A 25 27.36 -3.44 -0.52
CA SER A 25 27.13 -2.43 -1.54
C SER A 25 25.98 -2.86 -2.47
N GLU A 26 25.45 -1.92 -3.24
CA GLU A 26 24.38 -2.21 -4.20
C GLU A 26 24.76 -3.31 -5.21
N ALA A 27 26.04 -3.41 -5.60
CA ALA A 27 26.54 -4.45 -6.51
C ALA A 27 26.67 -5.83 -5.86
N GLU A 28 26.71 -5.90 -4.53
CA GLU A 28 26.86 -7.13 -3.75
C GLU A 28 25.51 -7.65 -3.21
N ARG A 29 24.43 -6.88 -3.40
CA ARG A 29 23.10 -7.29 -2.97
C ARG A 29 22.63 -8.51 -3.75
N LYS A 30 22.20 -9.52 -3.01
CA LYS A 30 21.65 -10.79 -3.51
C LYS A 30 20.14 -10.73 -3.70
N TYR A 31 19.48 -9.85 -2.96
CA TYR A 31 18.02 -9.72 -2.95
C TYR A 31 17.60 -8.26 -3.14
N ASP A 32 16.49 -8.08 -3.86
CA ASP A 32 15.72 -6.85 -3.81
C ASP A 32 14.76 -6.96 -2.62
N GLY A 33 15.07 -6.28 -1.52
CA GLY A 33 14.26 -6.25 -0.31
C GLY A 33 13.10 -5.25 -0.38
N GLY A 34 12.07 -5.50 0.40
CA GLY A 34 10.86 -4.68 0.52
C GLY A 34 10.22 -4.87 1.91
N TRP A 35 8.94 -4.52 2.03
CA TRP A 35 8.16 -4.82 3.22
C TRP A 35 7.74 -6.29 3.25
N TRP A 36 7.55 -6.86 4.44
CA TRP A 36 6.84 -8.14 4.57
C TRP A 36 5.47 -8.03 3.93
N GLY A 37 5.12 -8.97 3.04
CA GLY A 37 3.89 -8.89 2.26
C GLY A 37 3.95 -7.91 1.07
N GLY A 38 5.00 -7.11 0.91
CA GLY A 38 5.09 -6.03 -0.09
C GLY A 38 5.79 -6.40 -1.41
N ASN A 39 6.58 -7.48 -1.45
CA ASN A 39 7.36 -7.83 -2.64
C ASN A 39 6.62 -8.85 -3.53
N LEU A 40 6.04 -8.35 -4.61
CA LEU A 40 5.35 -9.10 -5.66
C LEU A 40 6.10 -9.01 -7.01
N ARG A 41 7.42 -8.75 -6.99
CA ARG A 41 8.28 -8.61 -8.21
C ARG A 41 8.12 -9.76 -9.21
N ASN A 42 7.89 -10.96 -8.70
CA ASN A 42 7.79 -12.17 -9.51
C ASN A 42 6.36 -12.61 -9.84
N ALA A 43 5.32 -11.86 -9.45
CA ALA A 43 3.93 -12.25 -9.64
C ALA A 43 3.50 -12.37 -11.11
N GLU A 44 4.13 -11.65 -12.04
CA GLU A 44 3.95 -11.84 -13.49
C GLU A 44 4.70 -13.08 -14.02
N LYS A 45 5.92 -13.30 -13.53
CA LYS A 45 6.78 -14.41 -13.98
C LYS A 45 6.29 -15.77 -13.46
N TYR A 46 5.81 -15.78 -12.22
CA TYR A 46 5.29 -16.95 -11.50
C TYR A 46 3.92 -16.61 -10.90
N PRO A 47 2.88 -16.47 -11.75
CA PRO A 47 1.57 -16.09 -11.26
C PRO A 47 0.95 -17.19 -10.39
N VAL A 48 0.18 -16.79 -9.38
CA VAL A 48 -0.67 -17.72 -8.65
C VAL A 48 -1.76 -18.23 -9.58
N ASP A 49 -1.77 -19.55 -9.81
CA ASP A 49 -2.77 -20.23 -10.63
C ASP A 49 -3.88 -20.80 -9.75
N LEU A 50 -5.06 -20.19 -9.81
CA LEU A 50 -6.29 -20.64 -9.16
C LEU A 50 -7.17 -21.48 -10.09
N GLY A 51 -6.69 -21.82 -11.29
CA GLY A 51 -7.40 -22.56 -12.32
C GLY A 51 -8.69 -21.86 -12.75
N ALA A 52 -9.83 -22.54 -12.63
CA ALA A 52 -11.14 -22.00 -13.00
C ALA A 52 -11.56 -20.76 -12.19
N TYR A 53 -10.88 -20.47 -11.07
CA TYR A 53 -11.18 -19.34 -10.18
C TYR A 53 -10.22 -18.16 -10.35
N GLN A 54 -9.45 -18.10 -11.44
CA GLN A 54 -8.45 -17.04 -11.65
C GLN A 54 -9.03 -15.61 -11.53
N SER A 55 -10.31 -15.42 -11.87
CA SER A 55 -11.01 -14.13 -11.73
C SER A 55 -11.22 -13.67 -10.28
N GLN A 56 -10.91 -14.51 -9.29
CA GLN A 56 -10.98 -14.20 -7.86
C GLN A 56 -9.62 -13.72 -7.29
N LEU A 57 -8.55 -13.75 -8.09
CA LEU A 57 -7.23 -13.35 -7.64
C LEU A 57 -7.14 -11.82 -7.46
N VAL A 58 -6.64 -11.43 -6.29
CA VAL A 58 -6.25 -10.05 -5.97
C VAL A 58 -4.90 -10.12 -5.29
N TYR A 59 -3.91 -9.39 -5.81
CA TYR A 59 -2.62 -9.26 -5.13
C TYR A 59 -2.67 -8.11 -4.13
N SER A 60 -2.00 -8.29 -2.99
CA SER A 60 -2.17 -7.44 -1.82
C SER A 60 -0.86 -7.05 -1.16
N PRO A 61 -0.15 -6.02 -1.64
CA PRO A 61 1.08 -5.55 -1.02
C PRO A 61 0.81 -4.86 0.32
N HIS A 62 1.79 -4.92 1.23
CA HIS A 62 1.88 -3.99 2.37
C HIS A 62 2.97 -2.96 2.08
N ASP A 63 2.79 -1.73 2.55
CA ASP A 63 3.79 -0.67 2.42
C ASP A 63 3.71 0.29 3.61
N TYR A 64 4.87 0.72 4.11
CA TYR A 64 4.95 1.53 5.33
C TYR A 64 5.96 2.68 5.24
N GLY A 65 5.86 3.59 6.20
CA GLY A 65 6.76 4.72 6.36
C GLY A 65 7.98 4.45 7.25
N PRO A 66 8.88 5.43 7.39
CA PRO A 66 10.14 5.30 8.12
C PRO A 66 10.00 5.03 9.63
N LEU A 67 8.84 5.25 10.25
CA LEU A 67 8.62 4.92 11.67
C LEU A 67 8.33 3.44 11.92
N VAL A 68 7.88 2.69 10.92
CA VAL A 68 7.79 1.23 11.02
C VAL A 68 9.18 0.62 10.84
N TYR A 69 9.91 1.04 9.80
CA TYR A 69 11.33 0.72 9.64
C TYR A 69 12.05 1.74 8.74
N ALA A 70 13.24 2.18 9.16
CA ALA A 70 14.03 3.20 8.48
C ALA A 70 14.79 2.64 7.25
N GLN A 71 14.04 2.28 6.22
CA GLN A 71 14.55 1.74 4.96
C GLN A 71 15.49 2.70 4.23
N ASN A 72 16.41 2.15 3.43
CA ASN A 72 17.44 2.95 2.77
C ASN A 72 16.89 3.95 1.74
N TRP A 73 15.75 3.67 1.12
CA TRP A 73 15.10 4.61 0.18
C TRP A 73 14.57 5.87 0.86
N PHE A 74 14.38 5.87 2.19
CA PHE A 74 14.06 7.07 2.97
C PHE A 74 15.29 7.89 3.38
N LYS A 75 16.53 7.39 3.20
CA LYS A 75 17.78 8.08 3.58
C LYS A 75 18.22 9.11 2.53
N LYS A 76 17.25 9.83 1.97
CA LYS A 76 17.40 10.91 0.99
C LYS A 76 16.12 11.74 0.97
N ASP A 77 16.12 12.88 0.28
CA ASP A 77 14.87 13.59 0.00
C ASP A 77 14.01 12.76 -0.97
N PHE A 78 13.12 11.94 -0.43
CA PHE A 78 12.28 11.04 -1.21
C PHE A 78 11.03 11.76 -1.74
N THR A 79 10.58 11.35 -2.91
CA THR A 79 9.38 11.83 -3.61
C THR A 79 8.58 10.63 -4.12
N GLU A 80 7.37 10.85 -4.66
CA GLU A 80 6.62 9.81 -5.37
C GLU A 80 7.50 9.08 -6.41
N GLN A 81 8.24 9.85 -7.23
CA GLN A 81 9.08 9.26 -8.28
C GLN A 81 10.21 8.41 -7.71
N THR A 82 10.91 8.87 -6.68
CA THR A 82 11.99 8.06 -6.10
C THR A 82 11.44 6.82 -5.40
N LEU A 83 10.24 6.88 -4.80
CA LEU A 83 9.61 5.70 -4.20
C LEU A 83 9.18 4.69 -5.28
N LEU A 84 8.65 5.16 -6.41
CA LEU A 84 8.42 4.32 -7.60
C LEU A 84 9.69 3.65 -8.09
N ASP A 85 10.76 4.43 -8.28
CA ASP A 85 12.04 3.95 -8.80
C ASP A 85 12.75 2.99 -7.84
N ASP A 86 12.73 3.29 -6.54
CA ASP A 86 13.48 2.52 -5.55
C ASP A 86 12.74 1.24 -5.12
N VAL A 87 11.40 1.28 -5.03
CA VAL A 87 10.65 0.17 -4.39
C VAL A 87 9.27 -0.11 -4.98
N TRP A 88 8.39 0.87 -5.18
CA TRP A 88 6.97 0.60 -5.46
C TRP A 88 6.73 -0.01 -6.85
N TYR A 89 7.38 0.51 -7.90
CA TYR A 89 7.08 0.08 -9.28
C TYR A 89 7.31 -1.40 -9.46
N ASP A 90 8.55 -1.84 -9.24
CA ASP A 90 8.93 -3.24 -9.41
C ASP A 90 8.30 -4.14 -8.35
N SER A 91 8.09 -3.65 -7.11
CA SER A 91 7.57 -4.50 -6.05
C SER A 91 6.10 -4.84 -6.23
N TRP A 92 5.26 -3.91 -6.66
CA TRP A 92 3.82 -4.17 -6.74
C TRP A 92 3.05 -3.28 -7.72
N PHE A 93 3.46 -2.04 -7.96
CA PHE A 93 2.64 -1.10 -8.74
C PHE A 93 2.56 -1.48 -10.23
N TYR A 94 3.59 -2.13 -10.78
CA TYR A 94 3.57 -2.63 -12.15
C TYR A 94 2.38 -3.55 -12.46
N LEU A 95 1.84 -4.27 -11.44
CA LEU A 95 0.68 -5.14 -11.59
C LEU A 95 -0.57 -4.36 -12.00
N GLN A 96 -0.77 -3.19 -11.41
CA GLN A 96 -1.88 -2.30 -11.75
C GLN A 96 -1.58 -1.49 -13.02
N ASP A 97 -0.38 -0.90 -13.11
CA ASP A 97 0.05 -0.07 -14.26
C ASP A 97 -0.07 -0.83 -15.59
N LYS A 98 0.33 -2.10 -15.61
CA LYS A 98 0.24 -2.97 -16.80
C LYS A 98 -1.07 -3.74 -16.91
N ASN A 99 -2.03 -3.52 -16.00
CA ASN A 99 -3.31 -4.21 -15.94
C ASN A 99 -3.17 -5.75 -15.92
N ILE A 100 -2.24 -6.27 -15.12
CA ILE A 100 -1.96 -7.71 -14.97
C ILE A 100 -2.99 -8.37 -14.05
N ALA A 101 -3.29 -7.74 -12.91
CA ALA A 101 -4.24 -8.23 -11.92
C ALA A 101 -4.75 -7.09 -11.04
N PRO A 102 -5.95 -7.23 -10.42
CA PRO A 102 -6.40 -6.28 -9.41
C PRO A 102 -5.42 -6.21 -8.24
N LEU A 103 -5.17 -4.98 -7.77
CA LEU A 103 -4.32 -4.67 -6.63
C LEU A 103 -5.17 -4.12 -5.48
N LEU A 104 -4.86 -4.55 -4.26
CA LEU A 104 -5.37 -3.95 -3.02
C LEU A 104 -4.21 -3.76 -2.05
N ILE A 105 -3.82 -2.53 -1.70
CA ILE A 105 -2.81 -2.33 -0.64
C ILE A 105 -3.43 -2.80 0.68
N GLY A 106 -2.98 -3.96 1.17
CA GLY A 106 -3.56 -4.62 2.34
C GLY A 106 -3.29 -3.85 3.63
N GLU A 107 -2.13 -3.21 3.72
CA GLU A 107 -1.77 -2.39 4.85
C GLU A 107 -0.93 -1.20 4.40
N TRP A 108 -1.31 -0.02 4.87
CA TRP A 108 -0.48 1.19 4.90
C TRP A 108 -0.92 2.06 6.06
N GLY A 109 0.03 2.70 6.75
CA GLY A 109 -0.26 3.36 8.01
C GLY A 109 0.93 4.07 8.63
N GLY A 110 0.67 4.86 9.66
CA GLY A 110 1.72 5.61 10.34
C GLY A 110 1.22 6.72 11.26
N PHE A 111 2.15 7.31 12.02
CA PHE A 111 1.91 8.51 12.81
C PHE A 111 2.00 9.78 11.96
N MET A 112 1.16 10.77 12.29
CA MET A 112 1.29 12.16 11.79
C MET A 112 2.28 12.90 12.69
N ASP A 113 3.57 12.83 12.36
CA ASP A 113 4.69 13.27 13.20
C ASP A 113 5.28 14.64 12.81
N GLY A 114 4.75 15.28 11.75
CA GLY A 114 5.32 16.49 11.15
C GLY A 114 6.67 16.27 10.46
N GLY A 115 7.12 15.01 10.30
CA GLY A 115 8.42 14.63 9.75
C GLY A 115 8.31 13.76 8.50
N ASP A 116 9.32 12.92 8.29
CA ASP A 116 9.39 12.05 7.11
C ASP A 116 8.26 11.02 7.07
N ASN A 117 7.72 10.60 8.22
CA ASN A 117 6.61 9.65 8.21
C ASN A 117 5.31 10.28 7.75
N GLU A 118 5.00 11.47 8.23
CA GLU A 118 3.88 12.27 7.71
C GLU A 118 4.05 12.61 6.23
N LYS A 119 5.27 12.93 5.79
CA LYS A 119 5.59 13.14 4.37
C LYS A 119 5.26 11.89 3.54
N TYR A 120 5.71 10.71 3.97
CA TYR A 120 5.39 9.44 3.33
C TYR A 120 3.88 9.21 3.23
N LEU A 121 3.14 9.39 4.33
CA LEU A 121 1.68 9.18 4.34
C LEU A 121 0.95 10.08 3.34
N ASN A 122 1.36 11.35 3.25
CA ASN A 122 0.77 12.27 2.28
C ASN A 122 1.10 11.88 0.83
N ILE A 123 2.32 11.42 0.54
CA ILE A 123 2.69 10.92 -0.79
C ILE A 123 1.88 9.66 -1.13
N MET A 124 1.80 8.68 -0.22
CA MET A 124 1.02 7.45 -0.42
C MET A 124 -0.47 7.77 -0.65
N ALA A 125 -1.06 8.65 0.15
CA ALA A 125 -2.47 9.03 0.00
C ALA A 125 -2.75 9.70 -1.35
N GLN A 126 -1.88 10.63 -1.78
CA GLN A 126 -1.98 11.25 -3.10
C GLN A 126 -1.79 10.23 -4.22
N PHE A 127 -0.87 9.29 -4.06
CA PHE A 127 -0.62 8.23 -5.04
C PHE A 127 -1.81 7.27 -5.18
N ILE A 128 -2.43 6.89 -4.07
CA ILE A 128 -3.65 6.08 -4.04
C ILE A 128 -4.79 6.80 -4.74
N GLU A 129 -5.04 8.07 -4.41
CA GLU A 129 -6.11 8.88 -5.02
C GLU A 129 -5.90 9.04 -6.52
N LYS A 130 -4.71 9.47 -6.93
CA LYS A 130 -4.31 9.66 -8.34
C LYS A 130 -4.49 8.41 -9.19
N ASN A 131 -4.19 7.23 -8.65
CA ASN A 131 -4.17 5.98 -9.40
C ASN A 131 -5.37 5.07 -9.11
N HIS A 132 -6.35 5.55 -8.32
CA HIS A 132 -7.52 4.76 -7.92
C HIS A 132 -7.18 3.38 -7.33
N ILE A 133 -6.13 3.31 -6.51
CA ILE A 133 -5.65 2.05 -5.93
C ILE A 133 -6.63 1.61 -4.82
N ASN A 134 -7.05 0.34 -4.81
CA ASN A 134 -7.82 -0.20 -3.69
C ASN A 134 -6.91 -0.35 -2.47
N HIS A 135 -7.42 -0.11 -1.26
CA HIS A 135 -6.59 -0.17 -0.06
C HIS A 135 -7.39 -0.42 1.21
N THR A 136 -6.68 -0.85 2.25
CA THR A 136 -7.14 -0.87 3.64
C THR A 136 -6.11 -0.17 4.52
N PHE A 137 -6.55 0.86 5.24
CA PHE A 137 -5.68 1.64 6.13
C PHE A 137 -5.38 0.87 7.41
N TRP A 138 -4.10 0.83 7.80
CA TRP A 138 -3.63 0.32 9.07
C TRP A 138 -3.46 1.47 10.08
N CYS A 139 -4.27 1.57 11.13
CA CYS A 139 -5.48 0.80 11.39
C CYS A 139 -6.51 1.70 12.09
N ILE A 140 -7.67 1.16 12.44
CA ILE A 140 -8.63 1.88 13.31
C ILE A 140 -8.06 1.97 14.74
N ASN A 141 -7.39 0.92 15.19
CA ASN A 141 -7.00 0.72 16.58
C ASN A 141 -5.86 1.67 16.99
N PRO A 142 -5.97 2.39 18.13
CA PRO A 142 -4.92 3.31 18.57
C PRO A 142 -3.63 2.60 19.02
N ASN A 143 -3.72 1.32 19.39
CA ASN A 143 -2.65 0.61 20.09
C ASN A 143 -1.66 -0.13 19.18
N SER A 144 -1.55 0.22 17.89
CA SER A 144 -0.41 -0.22 17.07
C SER A 144 0.82 0.61 17.44
N GLY A 145 1.87 -0.04 17.96
CA GLY A 145 3.01 0.66 18.57
C GLY A 145 3.87 1.49 17.60
N ASP A 146 3.81 1.18 16.31
CA ASP A 146 4.64 1.73 15.22
C ASP A 146 3.87 2.67 14.29
N THR A 147 2.54 2.67 14.36
CA THR A 147 1.66 3.45 13.46
C THR A 147 0.54 4.20 14.17
N GLY A 148 0.20 3.81 15.39
CA GLY A 148 -1.05 4.21 16.04
C GLY A 148 -2.27 3.76 15.22
N GLY A 149 -3.36 4.51 15.34
CA GLY A 149 -4.56 4.28 14.53
C GLY A 149 -5.27 5.56 14.14
N LEU A 150 -6.42 5.42 13.50
CA LEU A 150 -7.36 6.51 13.21
C LEU A 150 -8.08 6.99 14.48
N LEU A 151 -8.20 6.14 15.50
CA LEU A 151 -8.64 6.53 16.83
C LEU A 151 -7.44 6.89 17.72
N LYS A 152 -7.70 7.71 18.73
CA LYS A 152 -6.79 8.00 19.84
C LYS A 152 -6.93 6.94 20.94
N ASP A 153 -6.03 6.98 21.92
CA ASP A 153 -5.91 5.98 23.00
C ASP A 153 -7.18 5.76 23.84
N ASP A 154 -8.13 6.70 23.81
CA ASP A 154 -9.44 6.55 24.45
C ASP A 154 -10.43 5.67 23.68
N TRP A 155 -10.06 5.17 22.49
CA TRP A 155 -10.87 4.32 21.60
C TRP A 155 -12.17 4.94 21.11
N THR A 156 -12.34 6.26 21.25
CA THR A 156 -13.60 6.95 20.92
C THR A 156 -13.37 8.24 20.13
N THR A 157 -12.24 8.92 20.36
CA THR A 157 -11.88 10.16 19.69
C THR A 157 -11.07 9.86 18.45
N TRP A 158 -11.44 10.47 17.32
CA TRP A 158 -10.67 10.39 16.07
C TRP A 158 -9.39 11.26 16.14
N ASP A 159 -8.34 10.79 15.49
CA ASP A 159 -7.20 11.62 15.09
C ASP A 159 -7.54 12.36 13.80
N ASP A 160 -8.04 13.60 13.94
CA ASP A 160 -8.54 14.40 12.83
C ASP A 160 -7.49 14.61 11.72
N ALA A 161 -6.22 14.82 12.08
CA ALA A 161 -5.16 15.03 11.08
C ALA A 161 -4.93 13.78 10.23
N LYS A 162 -4.87 12.61 10.88
CA LYS A 162 -4.69 11.32 10.19
C LYS A 162 -5.95 10.95 9.40
N TYR A 163 -7.12 11.17 9.98
CA TYR A 163 -8.40 10.92 9.32
C TYR A 163 -8.58 11.80 8.08
N ASP A 164 -8.29 13.10 8.16
CA ASP A 164 -8.40 14.02 7.02
C ASP A 164 -7.42 13.68 5.90
N MET A 165 -6.24 13.14 6.22
CA MET A 165 -5.31 12.59 5.22
C MET A 165 -5.90 11.33 4.58
N MET A 166 -6.31 10.33 5.37
CA MET A 166 -6.86 9.06 4.88
C MET A 166 -8.13 9.29 4.05
N LYS A 167 -9.01 10.20 4.47
CA LYS A 167 -10.27 10.52 3.81
C LYS A 167 -10.10 10.94 2.35
N LYS A 168 -8.96 11.54 1.98
CA LYS A 168 -8.65 11.92 0.59
C LYS A 168 -8.49 10.72 -0.33
N THR A 169 -8.18 9.55 0.22
CA THR A 169 -8.01 8.29 -0.53
C THR A 169 -9.33 7.57 -0.79
N LEU A 170 -10.42 8.02 -0.19
CA LEU A 170 -11.73 7.41 -0.36
C LEU A 170 -12.37 7.86 -1.66
N TRP A 171 -13.02 6.93 -2.35
CA TRP A 171 -13.67 7.21 -3.63
C TRP A 171 -14.82 8.19 -3.44
N THR A 172 -14.81 9.25 -4.25
CA THR A 172 -15.86 10.26 -4.27
C THR A 172 -16.34 10.50 -5.69
N ASP A 173 -17.63 10.77 -5.85
CA ASP A 173 -18.17 11.27 -7.11
C ASP A 173 -17.79 12.75 -7.26
N GLY A 174 -16.94 13.06 -8.25
CA GLY A 174 -16.49 14.42 -8.52
C GLY A 174 -17.61 15.40 -8.89
N SER A 175 -18.79 14.92 -9.28
CA SER A 175 -19.94 15.76 -9.63
C SER A 175 -20.72 16.28 -8.42
N ASN A 176 -20.71 15.53 -7.31
CA ASN A 176 -21.59 15.77 -6.17
C ASN A 176 -20.89 15.68 -4.80
N GLY A 177 -19.65 15.20 -4.75
CA GLY A 177 -18.81 15.07 -3.56
C GLY A 177 -19.18 13.92 -2.61
N LYS A 178 -20.11 13.04 -2.98
CA LYS A 178 -20.52 11.89 -2.16
C LYS A 178 -19.48 10.80 -2.21
N PHE A 179 -19.34 10.09 -1.08
CA PHE A 179 -18.52 8.88 -1.04
C PHE A 179 -19.23 7.72 -1.75
N ILE A 180 -18.48 6.98 -2.54
CA ILE A 180 -18.98 5.83 -3.29
C ILE A 180 -18.66 4.56 -2.50
N GLY A 181 -19.69 3.85 -2.05
CA GLY A 181 -19.56 2.52 -1.44
C GLY A 181 -19.51 1.42 -2.49
N LEU A 182 -18.67 0.40 -2.26
CA LEU A 182 -18.58 -0.77 -3.15
C LEU A 182 -19.83 -1.66 -3.13
N ASP A 183 -20.72 -1.48 -2.15
CA ASP A 183 -21.98 -2.22 -2.09
C ASP A 183 -22.95 -1.73 -3.20
N HIS A 184 -23.61 -2.69 -3.87
CA HIS A 184 -24.50 -2.41 -4.98
C HIS A 184 -25.91 -1.95 -4.55
N VAL A 185 -26.27 -2.15 -3.28
CA VAL A 185 -27.61 -1.99 -2.72
C VAL A 185 -27.63 -0.98 -1.56
N VAL A 186 -26.63 -1.01 -0.68
CA VAL A 186 -26.56 -0.18 0.53
C VAL A 186 -25.55 0.95 0.34
N ALA A 187 -26.01 2.20 0.47
CA ALA A 187 -25.14 3.36 0.36
C ALA A 187 -24.11 3.42 1.51
N LEU A 188 -22.94 4.03 1.25
CA LEU A 188 -21.90 4.22 2.25
C LEU A 188 -22.29 5.33 3.25
N GLY A 189 -22.95 4.92 4.34
CA GLY A 189 -23.50 5.84 5.34
C GLY A 189 -24.61 6.73 4.77
N ASP A 190 -25.04 7.70 5.57
CA ASP A 190 -26.22 8.52 5.25
C ASP A 190 -26.01 9.49 4.06
N ASN A 191 -24.75 9.83 3.77
CA ASN A 191 -24.37 10.81 2.74
C ASN A 191 -23.57 10.19 1.57
N GLY A 192 -23.51 8.87 1.48
CA GLY A 192 -22.85 8.17 0.37
C GLY A 192 -23.80 7.77 -0.75
N GLU A 193 -23.26 7.05 -1.72
CA GLU A 193 -24.01 6.35 -2.75
C GLU A 193 -23.45 4.94 -3.01
N THR A 194 -24.19 4.12 -3.73
CA THR A 194 -23.74 2.78 -4.13
C THR A 194 -22.92 2.87 -5.40
N VAL A 195 -22.03 1.90 -5.62
CA VAL A 195 -21.29 1.77 -6.88
C VAL A 195 -22.24 1.64 -8.09
N THR A 196 -23.42 1.03 -7.88
CA THR A 196 -24.48 0.94 -8.90
C THR A 196 -25.10 2.29 -9.22
N ALA A 197 -25.26 3.19 -8.25
CA ALA A 197 -25.80 4.53 -8.49
C ALA A 197 -24.80 5.41 -9.26
N TYR A 198 -23.51 5.27 -8.93
CA TYR A 198 -22.43 6.02 -9.57
C TYR A 198 -22.25 5.68 -11.06
N TYR A 199 -22.28 4.39 -11.43
CA TYR A 199 -22.09 3.96 -12.84
C TYR A 199 -23.35 4.01 -13.72
N ARG A 200 -24.42 4.68 -13.28
CA ARG A 200 -25.67 4.79 -14.06
C ARG A 200 -25.71 5.96 -15.02
#